data_AF-A0A0A4ABX7-F1
#
_entry.id   AF-A0A0A4ABX7-F1
#
_cell.length_a   1.000
_cell.length_b   1.000
_cell.length_c   1.000
_cell.angle_alpha   90.00
_cell.angle_beta   90.00
_cell.angle_gamma   90.00
#
_symmetry.space_group_name_H-M   'P 1'
#
loop_
_entity.id
_entity.type
_entity.pdbx_description
1 polymer ?
#
loop_
_entity_poly.entity_id
_entity_poly.type
_entity_poly.pdbx_seq_one_letter_code
_entity_poly.pdbx_strand_id
1 'polypeptide(L)'
;MNSFNWVEGNGDIPDEVLDSAYETGAGKAICAVCEVSDELVRQGWPRLTWAFVDVPIRTMICRSTRQNISQYVVRWLPVDGAVFKEPN
;
A
#
# COMPACT_ATOMS: atom_id res chain seq x y z
N MET A 1 -8.91 15.55 2.89
CA MET A 1 -7.71 14.88 2.37
C MET A 1 -6.70 14.88 3.51
N ASN A 2 -6.50 13.72 4.12
CA ASN A 2 -5.55 13.61 5.23
C ASN A 2 -4.14 13.52 4.67
N SER A 3 -3.20 14.27 5.26
CA SER A 3 -1.78 14.15 4.96
C SER A 3 -1.17 13.13 5.92
N PHE A 4 -0.71 12.00 5.40
CA PHE A 4 0.00 10.99 6.18
C PHE A 4 1.52 11.16 6.04
N ASN A 5 2.25 10.73 7.05
CA ASN A 5 3.71 10.58 6.93
C ASN A 5 4.04 9.31 6.13
N TRP A 6 5.25 9.27 5.56
CA TRP A 6 5.79 8.03 5.04
C TRP A 6 5.99 7.04 6.19
N VAL A 7 5.55 5.81 5.99
CA VAL A 7 5.72 4.68 6.90
C VAL A 7 6.88 3.84 6.39
N GLU A 8 7.90 3.64 7.22
CA GLU A 8 9.08 2.86 6.86
C GLU A 8 8.81 1.35 6.98
N GLY A 9 9.28 0.57 6.01
CA GLY A 9 9.10 -0.87 5.93
C GLY A 9 7.65 -1.31 5.73
N ASN A 10 7.34 -2.55 6.12
CA ASN A 10 6.02 -3.18 5.92
C ASN A 10 5.48 -3.89 7.18
N GLY A 11 6.20 -3.84 8.31
CA GLY A 11 5.88 -4.64 9.51
C GLY A 11 4.77 -4.04 10.37
N ASP A 12 4.80 -2.72 10.58
CA ASP A 12 3.85 -2.03 11.44
C ASP A 12 3.03 -0.99 10.68
N ILE A 13 1.71 -1.08 10.85
CA ILE A 13 0.76 -0.10 10.35
C ILE A 13 0.46 0.84 11.52
N PRO A 14 0.83 2.14 11.44
CA PRO A 14 0.54 3.09 12.50
C PRO A 14 -0.97 3.23 12.74
N ASP A 15 -1.38 3.44 13.99
CA ASP A 15 -2.80 3.56 14.36
C ASP A 15 -3.51 4.68 13.58
N GLU A 16 -2.84 5.81 13.37
CA GLU A 16 -3.36 6.93 12.57
C GLU A 16 -3.66 6.56 11.11
N VAL A 17 -2.99 5.53 10.58
CA VAL A 17 -3.19 5.03 9.22
C VAL A 17 -4.32 4.00 9.19
N LEU A 18 -4.56 3.25 10.27
CA LEU A 18 -5.65 2.28 10.35
C LEU A 18 -7.02 2.93 10.16
N ASP A 19 -7.19 4.18 10.58
CA ASP A 19 -8.41 4.97 10.38
C ASP A 19 -8.68 5.28 8.89
N SER A 20 -7.66 5.18 8.03
CA SER A 20 -7.78 5.33 6.58
C SER A 20 -8.18 4.04 5.85
N ALA A 21 -8.20 2.91 6.55
CA ALA A 21 -8.57 1.63 5.97
C ALA A 21 -10.05 1.61 5.58
N TYR A 22 -10.36 0.95 4.47
CA TYR A 22 -11.72 0.78 3.97
C TYR A 22 -12.02 -0.71 3.74
N GLU A 23 -13.29 -1.06 3.86
CA GLU A 23 -13.75 -2.42 3.60
C GLU A 23 -13.71 -2.73 2.10
N THR A 24 -13.15 -3.88 1.78
CA THR A 24 -13.23 -4.50 0.45
C THR A 24 -13.98 -5.82 0.55
N GLY A 25 -14.40 -6.40 -0.58
CA GLY A 25 -14.96 -7.76 -0.58
C GLY A 25 -14.02 -8.85 -0.04
N ALA A 26 -12.72 -8.54 0.13
CA ALA A 26 -11.70 -9.43 0.67
C ALA A 26 -11.23 -9.06 2.11
N GLY A 27 -11.78 -7.99 2.70
CA GLY A 27 -11.38 -7.48 4.02
C GLY A 27 -10.90 -6.03 4.01
N LYS A 28 -10.43 -5.52 5.15
CA LYS A 28 -9.93 -4.14 5.29
C LYS A 28 -8.63 -3.95 4.52
N ALA A 29 -8.59 -2.91 3.70
CA ALA A 29 -7.41 -2.53 2.93
C ALA A 29 -7.12 -1.03 3.02
N ILE A 30 -5.87 -0.67 2.79
CA ILE A 30 -5.41 0.72 2.62
C ILE A 30 -4.81 0.85 1.23
N CYS A 31 -5.16 1.91 0.49
CA CYS A 31 -4.49 2.25 -0.76
C CYS A 31 -3.18 2.96 -0.42
N ALA A 32 -2.08 2.59 -1.06
CA ALA A 32 -0.78 3.18 -0.78
C ALA A 32 0.08 3.33 -2.04
N VAL A 33 0.99 4.31 -1.99
CA VAL A 33 2.15 4.37 -2.87
C VAL A 33 3.35 3.81 -2.12
N CYS A 34 3.93 2.73 -2.62
CA CYS A 34 5.12 2.09 -2.04
C CYS A 34 6.36 2.50 -2.83
N GLU A 35 7.40 2.92 -2.10
CA GLU A 35 8.76 2.96 -2.62
C GLU A 35 9.38 1.56 -2.48
N VAL A 36 9.82 1.00 -3.61
CA VAL A 36 10.41 -0.35 -3.64
C VAL A 36 11.93 -0.32 -3.72
N SER A 37 12.55 -1.41 -3.31
CA SER A 37 13.99 -1.57 -3.24
C SER A 37 14.66 -1.55 -4.61
N ASP A 38 15.96 -1.26 -4.63
CA ASP A 38 16.78 -1.33 -5.85
C ASP A 38 16.74 -2.72 -6.50
N GLU A 39 16.60 -3.76 -5.68
CA GLU A 39 16.50 -5.13 -6.17
C GLU A 39 15.30 -5.30 -7.10
N LEU A 40 14.11 -4.85 -6.67
CA LEU A 40 12.90 -4.98 -7.48
C LEU A 40 12.94 -4.03 -8.69
N VAL A 41 13.54 -2.84 -8.55
CA VAL A 41 13.75 -1.93 -9.69
C VAL A 41 14.65 -2.54 -10.77
N ARG A 42 15.72 -3.26 -10.39
CA ARG A 42 16.57 -3.99 -11.36
C ARG A 42 15.83 -5.11 -12.09
N GLN A 43 14.73 -5.62 -11.52
CA GLN A 43 13.84 -6.58 -12.18
C GLN A 43 12.85 -5.90 -13.15
N GLY A 44 12.94 -4.58 -13.34
CA GLY A 44 12.13 -3.83 -14.29
C GLY A 44 10.92 -3.10 -13.69
N TRP A 45 10.81 -3.06 -12.36
CA TRP A 45 9.71 -2.36 -11.70
C TRP A 45 9.96 -0.86 -11.53
N PRO A 46 8.91 -0.03 -11.55
CA PRO A 46 9.05 1.39 -11.19
C PRO A 46 9.37 1.55 -9.71
N ARG A 47 10.21 2.55 -9.38
CA ARG A 47 10.60 2.89 -8.00
C ARG A 47 9.40 3.13 -7.08
N LEU A 48 8.39 3.82 -7.59
CA LEU A 48 7.14 4.09 -6.90
C LEU A 48 6.04 3.25 -7.52
N THR A 49 5.42 2.39 -6.73
CA THR A 49 4.41 1.43 -7.16
C THR A 49 3.15 1.56 -6.32
N TRP A 50 1.99 1.59 -6.96
CA TRP A 50 0.72 1.54 -6.26
C TRP A 50 0.45 0.15 -5.70
N ALA A 51 0.00 0.07 -4.46
CA ALA A 51 -0.34 -1.17 -3.79
C ALA A 51 -1.58 -1.02 -2.90
N PHE A 52 -2.19 -2.17 -2.59
CA PHE A 52 -3.09 -2.31 -1.47
C PHE A 52 -2.33 -2.92 -0.29
N VAL A 53 -2.43 -2.30 0.87
CA VAL A 53 -2.05 -2.93 2.13
C VAL A 53 -3.25 -3.70 2.63
N ASP A 54 -3.17 -5.03 2.61
CA ASP A 54 -4.10 -5.91 3.31
C ASP A 54 -3.84 -5.79 4.82
N VAL A 55 -4.78 -5.19 5.55
CA VAL A 55 -4.60 -4.86 6.97
C VAL A 55 -4.53 -6.11 7.84
N PRO A 56 -5.44 -7.10 7.74
CA PRO A 56 -5.36 -8.34 8.50
C PRO A 56 -4.02 -9.08 8.43
N ILE A 57 -3.45 -9.23 7.23
CA ILE A 57 -2.23 -10.01 7.01
C ILE A 57 -0.99 -9.16 6.69
N ARG A 58 -1.10 -7.84 6.83
CA ARG A 58 -0.01 -6.85 6.67
C ARG A 58 0.79 -7.04 5.39
N THR A 59 0.08 -7.31 4.30
CA THR A 59 0.69 -7.65 3.02
C THR A 59 0.46 -6.54 1.99
N MET A 60 1.49 -6.17 1.25
CA MET A 60 1.42 -5.17 0.20
C MET A 60 1.31 -5.85 -1.17
N ILE A 61 0.15 -5.73 -1.78
CA ILE A 61 -0.15 -6.31 -3.09
C ILE A 61 -0.11 -5.19 -4.13
N CYS A 62 0.77 -5.31 -5.12
CA CYS A 62 0.83 -4.35 -6.22
C CYS A 62 -0.49 -4.32 -6.98
N ARG A 63 -1.00 -3.12 -7.24
CA ARG A 63 -2.27 -2.89 -7.95
C ARG A 63 -2.27 -3.34 -9.40
N SER A 64 -1.17 -3.14 -10.12
CA SER A 64 -1.09 -3.44 -11.55
C SER A 64 -0.82 -4.92 -11.82
N THR A 65 0.11 -5.54 -11.07
CA THR A 65 0.55 -6.91 -11.32
C THR A 65 -0.13 -7.94 -10.42
N ARG A 66 -0.81 -7.50 -9.35
CA ARG A 66 -1.39 -8.35 -8.29
C ARG A 66 -0.36 -9.22 -7.55
N GLN A 67 0.92 -8.88 -7.65
CA GLN A 67 1.99 -9.61 -6.96
C GLN A 67 2.23 -9.04 -5.56
N ASN A 68 2.61 -9.92 -4.63
CA ASN A 68 3.06 -9.54 -3.30
C ASN A 68 4.45 -8.89 -3.41
N ILE A 69 4.53 -7.62 -3.02
CA ILE A 69 5.77 -6.84 -3.04
C ILE A 69 6.29 -6.51 -1.63
N SER A 70 5.66 -7.03 -0.58
CA SER A 70 5.95 -6.74 0.84
C SER A 70 7.45 -6.70 1.15
N GLN A 71 8.19 -7.74 0.77
CA GLN A 71 9.63 -7.87 1.07
C GLN A 71 10.52 -6.83 0.36
N TYR A 72 9.99 -6.18 -0.66
CA TYR A 72 10.71 -5.19 -1.45
C TYR A 72 10.32 -3.75 -1.07
N VAL A 73 9.36 -3.54 -0.18
CA VAL A 73 8.94 -2.18 0.21
C VAL A 73 9.94 -1.59 1.20
N VAL A 74 10.50 -0.44 0.82
CA VAL A 74 11.38 0.37 1.67
C VAL A 74 10.54 1.24 2.58
N ARG A 75 9.54 1.91 2.01
CA ARG A 75 8.57 2.76 2.72
C ARG A 75 7.31 2.94 1.89
N TRP A 76 6.24 3.38 2.51
CA TRP A 76 4.97 3.58 1.83
C TRP A 76 4.21 4.78 2.37
N LEU A 77 3.41 5.40 1.51
CA LEU A 77 2.57 6.53 1.83
C LEU A 77 1.10 6.10 1.70
N PRO A 78 0.33 6.11 2.79
CA PRO A 78 -1.10 5.88 2.74
C PRO A 78 -1.76 6.96 1.87
N VAL A 79 -2.70 6.52 1.03
CA VAL A 79 -3.49 7.39 0.19
C VAL A 79 -4.95 7.19 0.57
N ASP A 80 -5.63 8.30 0.82
CA ASP A 80 -7.05 8.31 1.14
C ASP A 80 -7.85 7.55 0.04
N GLY A 81 -8.29 6.34 0.40
CA GLY A 81 -9.00 5.44 -0.50
C GLY A 81 -10.40 5.93 -0.85
N ALA A 82 -10.95 6.91 -0.11
CA ALA A 82 -12.28 7.47 -0.36
C ALA A 82 -12.40 8.14 -1.73
N VAL A 83 -11.28 8.55 -2.33
CA VAL A 83 -11.22 9.15 -3.67
C VAL A 83 -11.34 8.11 -4.80
N PHE A 84 -11.17 6.82 -4.49
CA PHE A 84 -11.16 5.72 -5.47
C PHE A 84 -12.39 4.82 -5.38
N LYS A 85 -13.50 5.27 -4.75
CA LYS A 85 -14.80 4.62 -4.95
C LYS A 85 -15.13 4.69 -6.45
N GLU A 86 -14.90 3.59 -7.17
CA GLU A 86 -15.45 3.43 -8.51
C GLU A 86 -16.97 3.59 -8.40
N PRO A 87 -17.61 4.39 -9.28
CA PRO A 87 -19.05 4.42 -9.34
C PRO A 87 -19.54 3.02 -9.72
N ASN A 88 -20.42 2.46 -8.88
CA ASN A 88 -21.13 1.21 -9.15
C ASN A 88 -21.82 1.24 -10.51
#